data_AF-A0A8T3LHN7-F1
#
_entry.id   AF-A0A8T3LHN7-F1
#
_cell.length_a   1.000
_cell.length_b   1.000
_cell.length_c   1.000
_cell.angle_alpha   90.00
_cell.angle_beta   90.00
_cell.angle_gamma   90.00
#
_symmetry.space_group_name_H-M   'P 1'
#
loop_
_entity.id
_entity.type
_entity.pdbx_description
1 polymer ?
#
loop_
_entity_poly.entity_id
_entity_poly.type
_entity_poly.pdbx_seq_one_letter_code
_entity_poly.pdbx_strand_id
1 'polypeptide(L)'
;AEFTPMRGFSNCHLQTMLPRLFRRQVKFTPYWQRLELPDGDFVDLAWSEDPAQAKHKPRLVVFHGLEGSLNSPYAHGLVEA
;
A
#
# COMPACT_ATOMS: atom_id res chain seq x y z
N ALA A 1 -2.71 5.72 31.86
CA ALA A 1 -4.05 5.21 31.50
C ALA A 1 -3.93 3.72 31.25
N GLU A 2 -4.81 2.91 31.83
CA GLU A 2 -4.80 1.45 31.65
C GLU A 2 -5.61 1.11 30.38
N PHE A 3 -5.06 0.29 29.50
CA PHE A 3 -5.72 -0.08 28.25
C PHE A 3 -6.87 -1.06 28.53
N THR A 4 -8.09 -0.73 28.10
CA THR A 4 -9.25 -1.62 28.22
C THR A 4 -9.66 -2.12 26.83
N PRO A 5 -9.51 -3.42 26.52
CA PRO A 5 -9.88 -3.94 25.20
C PRO A 5 -11.40 -4.00 25.01
N MET A 6 -11.84 -3.96 23.75
CA MET A 6 -13.24 -4.20 23.39
C MET A 6 -13.68 -5.61 23.86
N ARG A 7 -14.95 -5.75 24.28
CA ARG A 7 -15.50 -7.05 24.71
C ARG A 7 -15.32 -8.09 23.61
N GLY A 8 -14.75 -9.24 23.95
CA GLY A 8 -14.42 -10.33 23.01
C GLY A 8 -13.05 -10.23 22.34
N PHE A 9 -12.29 -9.15 22.55
CA PHE A 9 -10.97 -8.91 21.97
C PHE A 9 -9.86 -8.81 23.04
N SER A 10 -9.94 -9.55 24.14
CA SER A 10 -8.93 -9.46 25.21
C SER A 10 -7.56 -10.09 24.88
N ASN A 11 -7.49 -10.96 23.86
CA ASN A 11 -6.24 -11.62 23.47
C ASN A 11 -5.39 -10.69 22.58
N CYS A 12 -4.24 -10.23 23.11
CA CYS A 12 -3.33 -9.31 22.44
C CYS A 12 -2.71 -9.89 21.14
N HIS A 13 -2.46 -11.20 21.09
CA HIS A 13 -1.93 -11.84 19.88
C HIS A 13 -2.97 -11.87 18.78
N LEU A 14 -4.24 -12.14 19.12
CA LEU A 14 -5.33 -12.07 18.14
C LEU A 14 -5.51 -10.64 17.61
N GLN A 15 -5.47 -9.62 18.46
CA GLN A 15 -5.53 -8.22 18.00
C GLN A 15 -4.42 -7.88 16.98
N THR A 16 -3.23 -8.46 17.14
CA THR A 16 -2.08 -8.25 16.24
C THR A 16 -2.23 -9.04 14.94
N MET A 17 -2.78 -10.25 15.01
CA MET A 17 -2.89 -11.16 13.87
C MET A 17 -4.12 -10.91 13.00
N LEU A 18 -5.24 -10.50 13.58
CA LEU A 18 -6.51 -10.34 12.87
C LEU A 18 -6.43 -9.36 11.68
N PRO A 19 -5.76 -8.19 11.77
CA PRO A 19 -5.58 -7.32 10.62
C PRO A 19 -4.80 -7.98 9.48
N ARG A 20 -3.99 -9.01 9.76
CA ARG A 20 -3.28 -9.79 8.73
C ARG A 20 -4.16 -10.84 8.05
N LEU A 21 -5.16 -11.36 8.76
CA LEU A 21 -6.06 -12.41 8.26
C LEU A 21 -7.24 -11.81 7.46
N PHE A 22 -7.77 -10.66 7.89
CA PHE A 22 -8.92 -9.99 7.27
C PHE A 22 -8.50 -8.80 6.38
N ARG A 23 -7.35 -8.92 5.72
CA ARG A 23 -6.70 -7.81 4.99
C ARG A 23 -7.55 -7.29 3.84
N ARG A 24 -7.56 -5.96 3.69
CA ARG A 24 -8.05 -5.29 2.47
C ARG A 24 -7.05 -5.52 1.35
N GLN A 25 -7.55 -5.91 0.18
CA GLN A 25 -6.78 -5.96 -1.06
C GLN A 25 -6.69 -4.56 -1.70
N VAL A 26 -5.67 -4.33 -2.53
CA VAL A 26 -5.66 -3.16 -3.43
C VAL A 26 -6.92 -3.19 -4.28
N LYS A 27 -7.70 -2.11 -4.26
CA LYS A 27 -9.00 -2.05 -4.94
C LYS A 27 -8.94 -1.48 -6.36
N PHE A 28 -7.75 -1.13 -6.86
CA PHE A 28 -7.59 -0.56 -8.20
C PHE A 28 -6.68 -1.44 -9.07
N THR A 29 -6.90 -1.39 -10.39
CA THR A 29 -5.99 -1.98 -11.37
C THR A 29 -4.89 -0.97 -11.68
N PRO A 30 -3.62 -1.27 -11.37
CA PRO A 30 -2.54 -0.32 -11.57
C PRO A 30 -2.27 -0.07 -13.05
N TYR A 31 -2.00 1.18 -13.40
CA TYR A 31 -1.37 1.52 -14.67
C TYR A 31 0.15 1.45 -14.50
N TRP A 32 0.79 0.50 -15.17
CA TRP A 32 2.24 0.26 -15.03
C TRP A 32 3.06 1.16 -15.93
N GLN A 33 4.14 1.70 -15.38
CA GLN A 33 5.14 2.46 -16.13
C GLN A 33 6.53 2.09 -15.63
N ARG A 34 7.43 1.71 -16.55
CA ARG A 34 8.85 1.61 -16.27
C ARG A 34 9.56 2.91 -16.64
N LEU A 35 10.39 3.40 -15.73
CA LEU A 35 11.32 4.51 -15.96
C LEU A 35 12.72 3.95 -16.07
N GLU A 36 13.36 4.10 -17.23
CA GLU A 36 14.79 3.86 -17.40
C GLU A 36 15.56 5.07 -16.86
N LEU A 37 16.62 4.83 -16.09
CA LEU A 37 17.45 5.84 -15.47
C LEU A 37 18.76 6.06 -16.27
N PRO A 38 19.40 7.24 -16.19
CA PRO A 38 20.62 7.53 -16.96
C PRO A 38 21.82 6.63 -16.61
N ASP A 39 21.81 5.99 -15.46
CA ASP A 39 22.83 5.03 -15.00
C ASP A 39 22.59 3.60 -15.51
N GLY A 40 21.50 3.36 -16.24
CA GLY A 40 21.14 2.06 -16.77
C GLY A 40 20.32 1.19 -15.83
N ASP A 41 19.95 1.70 -14.65
CA ASP A 41 18.96 1.08 -13.78
C ASP A 41 17.53 1.45 -14.19
N PHE A 42 16.54 0.88 -13.51
CA PHE A 42 15.13 1.17 -13.76
C PHE A 42 14.30 1.29 -12.48
N VAL A 43 13.17 2.00 -12.59
CA VAL A 43 12.15 2.10 -11.55
C VAL A 43 10.79 1.73 -12.14
N ASP A 44 10.13 0.74 -11.55
CA ASP A 44 8.75 0.41 -11.89
C ASP A 44 7.77 1.20 -11.03
N LEU A 45 6.86 1.91 -11.68
CA LEU A 45 5.79 2.69 -11.08
C LEU A 45 4.44 2.01 -11.32
N ALA A 46 3.62 1.96 -10.28
CA ALA A 46 2.23 1.54 -10.34
C ALA A 46 1.33 2.73 -10.02
N TRP A 47 0.68 3.29 -11.03
CA TRP A 47 -0.23 4.43 -10.88
C TRP A 47 -1.65 3.96 -10.59
N SER A 48 -2.39 4.73 -9.79
CA SER A 48 -3.80 4.46 -9.49
C SER A 48 -4.75 4.77 -10.63
N GLU A 49 -4.35 5.67 -11.53
CA GLU A 49 -5.07 6.09 -12.73
C GLU A 49 -4.06 6.45 -13.83
N ASP A 50 -4.52 6.72 -15.04
CA ASP A 50 -3.63 7.11 -16.14
C ASP A 50 -2.91 8.45 -15.81
N PRO A 51 -1.57 8.46 -15.69
CA PRO A 51 -0.82 9.66 -15.32
C PRO A 51 -0.93 10.78 -16.36
N ALA A 52 -1.28 10.48 -17.61
CA ALA A 52 -1.49 11.49 -18.63
C ALA A 52 -2.78 12.30 -18.41
N GLN A 53 -3.81 11.66 -17.86
CA GLN A 53 -5.10 12.29 -17.52
C GLN A 53 -5.07 12.98 -16.16
N ALA A 54 -4.22 12.51 -15.25
CA ALA A 54 -4.13 12.99 -13.87
C ALA A 54 -3.11 14.12 -13.63
N LYS A 55 -2.56 14.75 -14.68
CA LYS A 55 -1.44 15.72 -14.55
C LYS A 55 -1.70 16.89 -13.59
N HIS A 56 -2.96 17.26 -13.39
CA HIS A 56 -3.39 18.39 -12.57
C HIS A 56 -3.69 18.01 -11.11
N LYS A 57 -3.67 16.72 -10.78
CA LYS A 57 -3.96 16.21 -9.42
C LYS A 57 -2.70 16.21 -8.55
N PRO A 58 -2.82 16.40 -7.22
CA PRO A 58 -1.69 16.22 -6.31
C PRO A 58 -1.17 14.77 -6.38
N ARG A 59 0.13 14.59 -6.15
CA ARG A 59 0.79 13.29 -6.21
C ARG A 59 1.21 12.83 -4.81
N LEU A 60 0.80 11.62 -4.45
CA LEU A 60 1.32 10.89 -3.30
C LEU A 60 2.18 9.74 -3.84
N VAL A 61 3.44 9.68 -3.39
CA VAL A 61 4.34 8.57 -3.72
C VAL A 61 4.54 7.73 -2.48
N VAL A 62 4.28 6.43 -2.59
CA VAL A 62 4.47 5.46 -1.51
C VAL A 62 5.58 4.51 -1.92
N PHE A 63 6.63 4.44 -1.10
CA PHE A 63 7.72 3.50 -1.28
C PHE A 63 7.50 2.25 -0.45
N HIS A 64 7.81 1.10 -1.04
CA HIS A 64 7.84 -0.17 -0.33
C HIS A 64 9.22 -0.37 0.31
N GLY A 65 9.28 -1.11 1.42
CA GLY A 65 10.54 -1.56 2.02
C GLY A 65 11.25 -2.61 1.15
N LEU A 66 12.44 -3.03 1.60
CA LEU A 66 13.24 -4.07 0.93
C LEU A 66 12.40 -5.34 0.71
N GLU A 67 12.55 -5.97 -0.47
CA GLU A 67 11.76 -7.15 -0.90
C GLU A 67 10.24 -6.94 -0.94
N GLY A 68 9.79 -5.67 -0.93
CA GLY A 68 8.39 -5.29 -1.07
C GLY A 68 7.93 -5.18 -2.52
N SER A 69 6.62 -4.97 -2.69
CA SER A 69 5.97 -4.59 -3.95
C SER A 69 4.62 -3.93 -3.67
N LEU A 70 3.91 -3.50 -4.71
CA LEU A 70 2.51 -3.04 -4.60
C LEU A 70 1.60 -4.10 -3.93
N ASN A 71 1.90 -5.38 -4.13
CA ASN A 71 1.12 -6.48 -3.56
C ASN A 71 1.48 -6.75 -2.09
N SER A 72 2.48 -6.05 -1.54
CA SER A 72 2.86 -6.23 -0.15
C SER A 72 1.76 -5.78 0.80
N PRO A 73 1.50 -6.52 1.89
CA PRO A 73 0.27 -6.35 2.65
C PRO A 73 0.11 -5.06 3.46
N TYR A 74 1.15 -4.23 3.56
CA TYR A 74 1.10 -2.94 4.26
C TYR A 74 0.72 -1.77 3.35
N ALA A 75 0.86 -1.92 2.03
CA ALA A 75 0.58 -0.85 1.08
C ALA A 75 -0.93 -0.59 0.91
N HIS A 76 -1.77 -1.56 1.26
CA HIS A 76 -3.20 -1.58 0.91
C HIS A 76 -4.07 -0.66 1.77
N GLY A 77 -3.58 -0.23 2.93
CA GLY A 77 -4.30 0.68 3.82
C GLY A 77 -4.06 2.17 3.53
N LEU A 78 -3.00 2.49 2.78
CA LEU A 78 -2.56 3.86 2.48
C LEU A 78 -3.10 4.38 1.15
N VAL A 79 -3.48 3.48 0.23
CA VAL A 79 -3.89 3.82 -1.13
C VAL A 79 -5.33 3.36 -1.34
N GLU A 80 -6.27 4.25 -1.06
CA GLU A 80 -7.63 4.19 -1.60
C GLU A 80 -7.68 5.27 -2.68
N ALA A 81 -7.78 4.84 -3.93
CA ALA A 81 -7.76 5.70 -5.11
C ALA A 81 -9.13 5.74 -5.78
#